data_AF-A0A9E3Y7J4-F1
#
_entry.id   AF-A0A9E3Y7J4-F1
#
_cell.length_a   1.000
_cell.length_b   1.000
_cell.length_c   1.000
_cell.angle_alpha   90.00
_cell.angle_beta   90.00
_cell.angle_gamma   90.00
#
_symmetry.space_group_name_H-M   'P 1'
#
loop_
_entity.id
_entity.type
_entity.pdbx_description
1 polymer ?
#
loop_
_entity_poly.entity_id
_entity_poly.type
_entity_poly.pdbx_seq_one_letter_code
_entity_poly.pdbx_strand_id
1 'polypeptide(L)'
;HRLATAMGRGLADMGSKDISELLRPTSARGLRLLPAGLPDRSPADVVAVNLPKAIAAARQNADVVVVDAPPLEMVAETRQVIAHAGHVILVVDAASVNLPELAAAVAELREHGAILLGVVINRVRRRWWARSHGYYNFNQSGAGLTTGA
;
A
#
# COMPACT_ATOMS: atom_id res chain seq x y z
N HIS A 1 -7.89 -4.24 -14.49
CA HIS A 1 -9.23 -4.11 -13.90
C HIS A 1 -9.30 -2.73 -13.21
N ARG A 2 -9.97 -1.73 -13.79
CA ARG A 2 -10.26 -0.48 -13.06
C ARG A 2 -11.44 -0.76 -12.13
N LEU A 3 -11.47 -0.18 -10.93
CA LEU A 3 -12.55 -0.39 -9.95
C LEU A 3 -13.95 0.07 -10.41
N ALA A 4 -14.11 0.52 -11.66
CA ALA A 4 -15.37 0.93 -12.28
C ALA A 4 -16.18 1.92 -11.43
N THR A 5 -15.50 2.79 -10.68
CA THR A 5 -16.12 3.80 -9.84
C THR A 5 -15.88 5.18 -10.46
N ALA A 6 -16.92 5.99 -10.57
CA ALA A 6 -16.80 7.37 -11.01
C ALA A 6 -15.86 8.14 -10.06
N MET A 7 -15.02 9.02 -10.60
CA MET A 7 -14.30 10.02 -9.79
C MET A 7 -15.28 11.11 -9.32
N GLY A 8 -14.92 11.92 -8.33
CA GLY A 8 -15.73 13.03 -7.82
C GLY A 8 -15.47 13.27 -6.33
N ARG A 9 -16.44 13.86 -5.62
CA ARG A 9 -16.32 14.16 -4.19
C ARG A 9 -15.78 12.99 -3.36
N GLY A 10 -14.87 13.29 -2.45
CA GLY A 10 -14.10 12.32 -1.67
C GLY A 10 -13.41 12.93 -0.45
N LEU A 11 -12.21 12.45 -0.13
CA LEU A 11 -11.48 12.84 1.07
C LEU A 11 -11.31 14.36 1.21
N ALA A 12 -11.01 15.08 0.12
CA ALA A 12 -10.88 16.53 0.13
C ALA A 12 -12.19 17.27 0.50
N ASP A 13 -13.33 16.73 0.07
CA ASP A 13 -14.65 17.33 0.23
C ASP A 13 -15.32 17.06 1.59
N MET A 14 -14.63 16.33 2.47
CA MET A 14 -15.20 15.77 3.69
C MET A 14 -15.63 16.86 4.67
N GLY A 15 -14.76 17.82 5.00
CA GLY A 15 -15.10 18.89 5.94
C GLY A 15 -15.66 18.36 7.26
N SER A 16 -16.92 18.65 7.55
CA SER A 16 -17.68 18.13 8.69
C SER A 16 -18.69 17.02 8.33
N LYS A 17 -18.75 16.58 7.07
CA LYS A 17 -19.66 15.53 6.60
C LYS A 17 -19.25 14.16 7.11
N ASP A 18 -20.23 13.26 7.18
CA ASP A 18 -19.99 11.85 7.45
C ASP A 18 -19.32 11.17 6.24
N ILE A 19 -18.36 10.28 6.50
CA ILE A 19 -17.64 9.56 5.43
C ILE A 19 -18.59 8.70 4.59
N SER A 20 -19.69 8.20 5.17
CA SER A 20 -20.68 7.35 4.50
C SER A 20 -21.34 8.02 3.30
N GLU A 21 -21.46 9.35 3.29
CA GLU A 21 -21.96 10.13 2.16
C GLU A 21 -20.98 10.19 0.98
N LEU A 22 -19.70 9.91 1.23
CA LEU A 22 -18.61 10.04 0.27
C LEU A 22 -18.06 8.69 -0.18
N LEU A 23 -18.37 7.62 0.55
CA LEU A 23 -18.03 6.25 0.19
C LEU A 23 -18.82 5.80 -1.04
N ARG A 24 -18.10 5.23 -2.00
CA ARG A 24 -18.68 4.71 -3.24
C ARG A 24 -18.64 3.19 -3.26
N PRO A 25 -19.71 2.52 -3.69
CA PRO A 25 -19.64 1.10 -3.98
C PRO A 25 -18.68 0.87 -5.16
N THR A 26 -18.04 -0.29 -5.15
CA THR A 26 -17.24 -0.77 -6.28
C THR A 26 -17.92 -2.00 -6.90
N SER A 27 -17.45 -2.47 -8.05
CA SER A 27 -17.92 -3.73 -8.62
C SER A 27 -17.52 -4.96 -7.79
N ALA A 28 -16.58 -4.81 -6.85
CA ALA A 28 -16.18 -5.86 -5.94
C ALA A 28 -17.06 -5.84 -4.68
N ARG A 29 -17.69 -6.98 -4.37
CA ARG A 29 -18.49 -7.16 -3.15
C ARG A 29 -17.61 -6.94 -1.91
N GLY A 30 -18.12 -6.16 -0.96
CA GLY A 30 -17.43 -5.87 0.30
C GLY A 30 -16.36 -4.77 0.19
N LEU A 31 -16.13 -4.20 -1.00
CA LEU A 31 -15.18 -3.11 -1.20
C LEU A 31 -15.91 -1.79 -1.48
N ARG A 32 -15.65 -0.80 -0.64
CA ARG A 32 -16.05 0.59 -0.84
C ARG A 32 -14.82 1.45 -1.06
N LEU A 33 -14.95 2.49 -1.87
CA LEU A 33 -13.88 3.42 -2.21
C LEU A 33 -14.24 4.82 -1.73
N LEU A 34 -13.36 5.45 -0.94
CA LEU A 34 -13.33 6.89 -0.78
C LEU A 34 -12.32 7.46 -1.79
N PRO A 35 -12.74 8.19 -2.83
CA PRO A 35 -11.79 8.81 -3.75
C PRO A 35 -11.05 9.98 -3.07
N ALA A 36 -9.96 10.46 -3.68
CA ALA A 36 -9.22 11.61 -3.16
C ALA A 36 -10.10 12.88 -3.04
N GLY A 37 -11.08 13.05 -3.94
CA GLY A 37 -11.97 14.20 -3.95
C GLY A 37 -11.51 15.32 -4.88
N LEU A 38 -12.17 16.47 -4.75
CA LEU A 38 -11.85 17.69 -5.48
C LEU A 38 -11.16 18.67 -4.51
N PRO A 39 -9.82 18.77 -4.53
CA PRO A 39 -9.11 19.61 -3.58
C PRO A 39 -9.34 21.10 -3.84
N ASP A 40 -9.72 21.82 -2.78
CA ASP A 40 -9.75 23.29 -2.72
C ASP A 40 -8.49 23.87 -2.04
N ARG A 41 -7.64 23.01 -1.48
CA ARG A 41 -6.43 23.31 -0.73
C ARG A 41 -5.31 22.32 -1.03
N SER A 42 -4.13 22.51 -0.42
CA SER A 42 -2.98 21.64 -0.65
C SER A 42 -3.25 20.18 -0.20
N PRO A 43 -2.63 19.16 -0.83
CA PRO A 43 -2.82 17.77 -0.43
C PRO A 43 -2.39 17.51 1.03
N ALA A 44 -1.29 18.10 1.48
CA ALA A 44 -0.86 18.08 2.87
C ALA A 44 -1.95 18.56 3.85
N ASP A 45 -2.66 19.65 3.53
CA ASP A 45 -3.74 20.14 4.40
C ASP A 45 -4.97 19.23 4.37
N VAL A 46 -5.29 18.64 3.21
CA VAL A 46 -6.36 17.64 3.11
C VAL A 46 -6.04 16.44 3.99
N VAL A 47 -4.82 15.90 3.86
CA VAL A 47 -4.38 14.72 4.62
C VAL A 47 -4.35 15.04 6.11
N ALA A 48 -3.77 16.16 6.53
CA ALA A 48 -3.70 16.55 7.94
C ALA A 48 -5.09 16.66 8.61
N VAL A 49 -6.07 17.24 7.92
CA VAL A 49 -7.38 17.56 8.52
C VAL A 49 -8.41 16.43 8.34
N ASN A 50 -8.48 15.83 7.16
CA ASN A 50 -9.57 14.93 6.80
C ASN A 50 -9.20 13.45 6.96
N LEU A 51 -7.95 13.05 6.71
CA LEU A 51 -7.56 11.63 6.77
C LEU A 51 -7.76 10.99 8.16
N PRO A 52 -7.40 11.62 9.29
CA PRO A 52 -7.57 11.00 10.61
C PRO A 52 -9.03 10.75 10.94
N LYS A 53 -9.89 11.71 10.59
CA LYS A 53 -11.34 11.62 10.76
C LYS A 53 -11.93 10.52 9.87
N ALA A 54 -11.48 10.44 8.61
CA ALA A 54 -11.92 9.42 7.67
C ALA A 54 -11.54 8.01 8.15
N ILE A 55 -10.29 7.81 8.61
CA ILE A 55 -9.83 6.53 9.16
C ILE A 55 -10.63 6.16 10.40
N ALA A 56 -10.86 7.10 11.32
CA ALA A 56 -11.62 6.86 12.54
C ALA A 56 -13.07 6.42 12.24
N ALA A 57 -13.75 7.11 11.33
CA ALA A 57 -15.10 6.76 10.91
C ALA A 57 -15.15 5.44 10.13
N ALA A 58 -14.18 5.18 9.26
CA ALA A 58 -14.09 3.94 8.49
C ALA A 58 -13.90 2.71 9.40
N ARG A 59 -13.06 2.83 10.44
CA ARG A 59 -12.81 1.74 11.41
C ARG A 59 -14.06 1.27 12.16
N GLN A 60 -15.09 2.10 12.27
CA GLN A 60 -16.35 1.71 12.92
C GLN A 60 -17.19 0.78 12.03
N ASN A 61 -16.94 0.75 10.72
CA ASN A 61 -17.82 0.13 9.74
C ASN A 61 -17.06 -0.73 8.71
N ALA A 62 -15.79 -1.05 8.95
CA ALA A 62 -14.96 -1.85 8.07
C ALA A 62 -13.97 -2.70 8.87
N ASP A 63 -13.80 -3.95 8.47
CA ASP A 63 -12.81 -4.86 9.08
C ASP A 63 -11.38 -4.45 8.75
N VAL A 64 -11.18 -3.89 7.55
CA VAL A 64 -9.89 -3.45 7.02
C VAL A 64 -10.04 -2.10 6.32
N VAL A 65 -9.13 -1.17 6.64
CA VAL A 65 -9.00 0.11 5.95
C VAL A 65 -7.65 0.13 5.24
N VAL A 66 -7.69 0.21 3.91
CA VAL A 66 -6.48 0.37 3.08
C VAL A 66 -6.39 1.82 2.66
N VAL A 67 -5.23 2.44 2.92
CA VAL A 67 -4.92 3.81 2.50
C VAL A 67 -3.87 3.74 1.41
N ASP A 68 -4.21 4.27 0.24
CA ASP A 68 -3.23 4.49 -0.83
C ASP A 68 -2.45 5.77 -0.50
N ALA A 69 -1.13 5.69 -0.54
CA ALA A 69 -0.23 6.75 -0.11
C ALA A 69 0.65 7.21 -1.28
N PRO A 70 1.07 8.49 -1.30
CA PRO A 70 2.06 8.94 -2.26
C PRO A 70 3.40 8.20 -2.07
N PRO A 71 4.33 8.29 -3.04
CA PRO A 71 5.68 7.74 -2.90
C PRO A 71 6.37 8.21 -1.62
N LEU A 72 7.26 7.37 -1.09
CA LEU A 72 7.96 7.68 0.16
C LEU A 72 8.91 8.88 0.04
N GLU A 73 9.41 9.16 -1.16
CA GLU A 73 10.37 10.22 -1.46
C GLU A 73 9.84 11.63 -1.09
N MET A 74 10.10 12.04 0.16
CA MET A 74 10.09 13.42 0.66
C MET A 74 8.80 14.25 0.48
N VAL A 75 7.62 13.67 0.72
CA VAL A 75 6.38 14.46 0.80
C VAL A 75 5.73 14.35 2.17
N ALA A 76 5.28 15.48 2.72
CA ALA A 76 4.73 15.59 4.08
C ALA A 76 3.51 14.70 4.29
N GLU A 77 2.74 14.50 3.22
CA GLU A 77 1.57 13.64 3.12
C GLU A 77 1.89 12.20 3.51
N THR A 78 3.00 11.63 3.03
CA THR A 78 3.35 10.24 3.31
C THR A 78 3.63 10.04 4.81
N ARG A 79 4.33 11.00 5.44
CA ARG A 79 4.60 10.98 6.88
C ARG A 79 3.31 11.06 7.70
N GLN A 80 2.37 11.90 7.29
CA GLN A 80 1.07 12.00 7.94
C GLN A 80 0.25 10.71 7.77
N VAL A 81 0.26 10.10 6.58
CA VAL A 81 -0.39 8.80 6.38
C VAL A 81 0.21 7.74 7.32
N ILE A 82 1.54 7.66 7.39
CA ILE A 82 2.25 6.72 8.28
C ILE A 82 1.82 6.91 9.74
N ALA A 83 1.75 8.15 10.22
CA ALA A 83 1.36 8.46 11.60
C ALA A 83 -0.06 7.99 11.98
N HIS A 84 -0.94 7.80 10.98
CA HIS A 84 -2.30 7.31 11.18
C HIS A 84 -2.51 5.85 10.74
N ALA A 85 -1.54 5.26 10.05
CA ALA A 85 -1.56 3.88 9.62
C ALA A 85 -1.17 2.95 10.78
N GLY A 86 -1.91 1.84 10.94
CA GLY A 86 -1.50 0.81 11.90
C GLY A 86 -0.32 -0.03 11.42
N HIS A 87 -0.28 -0.28 10.11
CA HIS A 87 0.71 -1.13 9.46
C HIS A 87 1.02 -0.60 8.07
N VAL A 88 2.25 -0.79 7.60
CA VAL A 88 2.71 -0.35 6.29
C VAL A 88 3.18 -1.53 5.46
N ILE A 89 2.85 -1.52 4.18
CA ILE A 89 3.42 -2.40 3.15
C ILE A 89 4.15 -1.51 2.17
N LEU A 90 5.45 -1.75 1.98
CA LEU A 90 6.25 -1.01 1.01
C LEU A 90 6.15 -1.68 -0.36
N VAL A 91 5.70 -0.96 -1.38
CA VAL A 91 5.61 -1.48 -2.75
C VAL A 91 6.77 -0.91 -3.58
N VAL A 92 7.56 -1.77 -4.20
CA VAL A 92 8.69 -1.38 -5.06
C VAL A 92 8.56 -1.94 -6.47
N ASP A 93 8.99 -1.17 -7.47
CA ASP A 93 9.04 -1.62 -8.85
C ASP A 93 10.31 -2.44 -9.11
N ALA A 94 10.15 -3.69 -9.57
CA ALA A 94 11.27 -4.58 -9.89
C ALA A 94 12.25 -4.02 -10.93
N ALA A 95 11.80 -3.09 -11.79
CA ALA A 95 12.64 -2.52 -12.84
C ALA A 95 13.53 -1.37 -12.35
N SER A 96 13.17 -0.70 -11.25
CA SER A 96 13.87 0.47 -10.73
C SER A 96 14.39 0.30 -9.31
N VAL A 97 14.14 -0.84 -8.65
CA VAL A 97 14.59 -1.06 -7.28
C VAL A 97 16.11 -1.14 -7.20
N ASN A 98 16.68 -0.25 -6.38
CA ASN A 98 18.08 -0.26 -5.99
C ASN A 98 18.19 -0.63 -4.50
N LEU A 99 19.07 -1.57 -4.14
CA LEU A 99 19.15 -2.10 -2.76
C LEU A 99 19.45 -1.01 -1.71
N PRO A 100 20.44 -0.11 -1.92
CA PRO A 100 20.64 1.07 -1.09
C PRO A 100 19.39 1.96 -0.90
N GLU A 101 18.67 2.26 -1.97
CA GLU A 101 17.46 3.10 -1.89
C GLU A 101 16.34 2.41 -1.12
N LEU A 102 16.16 1.10 -1.34
CA LEU A 102 15.22 0.29 -0.56
C LEU A 102 15.60 0.25 0.93
N ALA A 103 16.89 0.10 1.25
CA ALA A 103 17.35 0.11 2.64
C ALA A 103 17.11 1.47 3.30
N ALA A 104 17.37 2.57 2.60
CA ALA A 104 17.08 3.93 3.06
C ALA A 104 15.58 4.15 3.30
N ALA A 105 14.73 3.71 2.35
CA ALA A 105 13.27 3.76 2.49
C ALA A 105 12.76 2.99 3.72
N VAL A 106 13.29 1.79 3.95
CA VAL A 106 12.94 1.00 5.15
C VAL A 106 13.40 1.69 6.43
N ALA A 107 14.57 2.33 6.42
CA ALA A 107 15.05 3.09 7.57
C ALA A 107 14.16 4.31 7.86
N GLU A 108 13.79 5.09 6.84
CA GLU A 108 12.89 6.25 6.98
C GLU A 108 11.51 5.85 7.52
N LEU A 109 10.93 4.75 7.02
CA LEU A 109 9.67 4.22 7.55
C LEU A 109 9.76 3.90 9.04
N ARG A 110 10.84 3.24 9.46
CA ARG A 110 11.06 2.89 10.87
C ARG A 110 11.30 4.11 11.75
N GLU A 111 12.03 5.11 11.25
CA GLU A 111 12.27 6.38 11.95
C GLU A 111 10.95 7.12 12.21
N HIS A 112 10.00 7.04 11.28
CA HIS A 112 8.66 7.60 11.42
C HIS A 112 7.66 6.68 12.15
N GLY A 113 8.14 5.62 12.81
CA GLY A 113 7.32 4.76 13.67
C GLY A 113 6.43 3.78 12.91
N ALA A 114 6.64 3.58 11.61
CA ALA A 114 5.87 2.61 10.85
C ALA A 114 6.13 1.17 11.30
N ILE A 115 5.06 0.40 11.49
CA ILE A 115 5.14 -1.06 11.61
C ILE A 115 5.12 -1.63 10.19
N LEU A 116 6.31 -1.87 9.64
CA LEU A 116 6.48 -2.44 8.30
C LEU A 116 6.19 -3.95 8.32
N LEU A 117 5.10 -4.38 7.68
CA LEU A 117 4.76 -5.80 7.54
C LEU A 117 5.63 -6.53 6.52
N GLY A 118 6.09 -5.82 5.50
CA GLY A 118 6.93 -6.40 4.45
C GLY A 118 7.02 -5.54 3.20
N VAL A 119 7.72 -6.08 2.21
CA VAL A 119 7.95 -5.44 0.90
C VAL A 119 7.27 -6.26 -0.19
N VAL A 120 6.52 -5.60 -1.06
CA VAL A 120 5.94 -6.18 -2.27
C VAL A 120 6.74 -5.71 -3.47
N ILE A 121 7.37 -6.66 -4.16
CA ILE A 121 8.04 -6.39 -5.44
C ILE A 121 7.02 -6.53 -6.56
N ASN A 122 6.69 -5.41 -7.20
CA ASN A 122 5.73 -5.34 -8.29
C ASN A 122 6.42 -5.33 -9.66
N ARG A 123 5.68 -5.62 -10.73
CA ARG A 123 6.14 -5.60 -12.14
C ARG A 123 7.35 -6.51 -12.43
N VAL A 124 7.51 -7.60 -11.67
CA VAL A 124 8.52 -8.63 -11.92
C VAL A 124 8.33 -9.21 -13.32
N ARG A 125 9.35 -9.10 -14.18
CA ARG A 125 9.31 -9.71 -15.52
C ARG A 125 9.33 -11.24 -15.37
N ARG A 126 8.45 -11.95 -16.09
CA ARG A 126 8.31 -13.43 -16.07
C ARG A 126 9.63 -14.22 -16.14
N ARG A 127 10.64 -13.71 -16.86
CA ARG A 127 11.96 -14.37 -16.98
C ARG A 127 12.73 -14.47 -15.65
N TRP A 128 12.45 -13.56 -14.71
CA TRP A 128 13.05 -13.55 -13.38
C TRP A 128 12.37 -14.57 -12.46
N TRP A 129 11.05 -14.75 -12.60
CA TRP A 129 10.28 -15.79 -11.91
C TRP A 129 10.82 -17.20 -12.19
N ALA A 130 11.14 -17.50 -13.46
CA ALA A 130 11.70 -18.80 -13.87
C ALA A 130 13.10 -19.07 -13.27
N ARG A 131 13.93 -18.04 -13.06
CA ARG A 131 15.24 -18.18 -12.42
C ARG A 131 15.12 -18.42 -10.91
N SER A 132 14.17 -17.77 -10.23
CA SER A 132 13.94 -17.98 -8.79
C SER A 132 13.29 -19.35 -8.48
N HIS A 133 12.42 -19.87 -9.36
CA HIS A 133 11.85 -21.22 -9.20
C HIS A 133 12.84 -22.34 -9.59
N GLY A 134 13.83 -22.08 -10.45
CA GLY A 134 14.91 -23.04 -10.72
C GLY A 134 15.76 -23.34 -9.49
N TYR A 135 15.94 -22.36 -8.59
CA TYR A 135 16.67 -22.53 -7.33
C TYR A 135 15.92 -23.41 -6.31
N TYR A 136 14.59 -23.32 -6.26
CA TYR A 136 13.78 -24.20 -5.41
C TYR A 136 13.75 -25.66 -5.87
N ASN A 137 13.95 -25.93 -7.16
CA ASN A 137 14.04 -27.29 -7.69
C ASN A 137 15.41 -27.96 -7.49
N PHE A 138 16.48 -27.19 -7.24
CA PHE A 138 17.81 -27.77 -7.00
C PHE A 138 17.98 -28.35 -5.59
N ASN A 139 17.15 -27.96 -4.62
CA ASN A 139 17.23 -28.46 -3.24
C ASN A 139 16.32 -29.66 -2.94
N GLN A 140 15.45 -30.07 -3.86
CA GLN A 140 14.60 -31.27 -3.69
C GLN A 140 15.16 -32.52 -4.39
N SER A 141 16.27 -32.41 -5.12
CA SER A 141 16.86 -33.54 -5.85
C SER A 141 18.09 -34.17 -5.15
N GLY A 142 18.39 -33.78 -3.91
CA GLY A 142 19.62 -34.15 -3.20
C GLY A 142 19.50 -35.25 -2.13
N ALA A 143 18.34 -35.89 -1.95
CA ALA A 143 18.15 -36.95 -0.97
C ALA A 143 17.63 -38.22 -1.65
N GLY A 144 18.55 -39.03 -2.18
CA GLY A 144 18.19 -40.32 -2.77
C GLY A 144 19.36 -41.11 -3.34
N LEU A 145 19.90 -42.00 -2.49
CA LEU A 145 20.47 -43.31 -2.85
C LEU A 145 21.86 -43.34 -3.53
N THR A 146 22.91 -43.53 -2.72
CA THR A 146 24.06 -44.35 -3.12
C THR A 146 23.97 -45.71 -2.41
N THR A 147 23.50 -46.72 -3.14
CA THR A 147 23.72 -48.14 -2.82
C THR A 147 24.66 -48.68 -3.89
N GLY A 148 25.71 -49.39 -3.45
CA GLY A 148 26.46 -50.33 -4.28
C GLY A 148 27.96 -50.04 -4.42
N ALA A 149 28.78 -50.66 -3.56
CA ALA A 149 29.47 -51.92 -3.87
C ALA A 149 29.93 -52.58 -2.56
#